data_AF-A0A2J6HQM3-F1
#
_entry.id   AF-A0A2J6HQM3-F1
#
_cell.length_a   1.000
_cell.length_b   1.000
_cell.length_c   1.000
_cell.angle_alpha   90.00
_cell.angle_beta   90.00
_cell.angle_gamma   90.00
#
_symmetry.space_group_name_H-M   'P 1'
#
loop_
_entity.id
_entity.type
_entity.pdbx_description
1 polymer ?
#
loop_
_entity_poly.entity_id
_entity_poly.type
_entity_poly.pdbx_seq_one_letter_code
_entity_poly.pdbx_strand_id
1 'polypeptide(L)'
;MAFLKDKKTRTLIIIMSVLVAIALMISRSYYRSVNNSFDPRVVPARELYTEYNNLAVLNEFEEIFQLLDSIENYYNQYPHYADSYETGVVFNNRAAAYLTMAIHKDSMVIRSKYFDAMSKDTLFHLAEDAVKSAITIYENWMTLYQGKSEDQLDEILNRNFFIGLESYTEEEKEVFKNRRIEEIQTAQLETPRRLSVSYSNLGLIYRNYQEYEMALENYKKAIDLWDQNMDARNNVNLLLGRPKEKRNLIQKMFPPQKEK
;
A
#
# COMPACT_ATOMS: atom_id res chain seq x y z
N MET A 1 17.58 46.19 -12.84
CA MET A 1 18.85 45.60 -13.35
C MET A 1 20.12 46.17 -12.67
N ALA A 2 20.07 46.62 -11.41
CA ALA A 2 21.28 47.12 -10.71
C ALA A 2 22.06 46.02 -9.96
N PHE A 3 21.44 44.86 -9.72
CA PHE A 3 22.00 43.75 -8.92
C PHE A 3 23.14 42.97 -9.60
N LEU A 4 23.30 43.10 -10.91
CA LEU A 4 24.34 42.40 -11.71
C LEU A 4 25.63 43.22 -11.88
N LYS A 5 25.70 44.45 -11.34
CA LYS A 5 26.90 45.31 -11.47
C LYS A 5 28.03 44.91 -10.52
N ASP A 6 27.72 44.30 -9.38
CA ASP A 6 28.75 43.87 -8.42
C ASP A 6 29.36 42.51 -8.83
N LYS A 7 30.68 42.50 -9.02
CA LYS A 7 31.44 41.31 -9.43
C LYS A 7 31.28 40.17 -8.42
N LYS A 8 31.24 40.47 -7.11
CA LYS A 8 31.09 39.45 -6.07
C LYS A 8 29.71 38.80 -6.14
N THR A 9 28.66 39.60 -6.27
CA THR A 9 27.28 39.12 -6.45
C THR A 9 27.15 38.24 -7.70
N ARG A 10 27.72 38.64 -8.84
CA ARG A 10 27.72 37.82 -10.07
C ARG A 10 28.47 36.50 -9.89
N THR A 11 29.65 36.53 -9.26
CA THR A 11 30.42 35.31 -8.97
C THR A 11 29.65 34.36 -8.05
N LEU A 12 29.00 34.89 -7.01
CA LEU A 12 28.16 34.10 -6.11
C LEU A 12 26.99 33.44 -6.85
N ILE A 13 26.28 34.19 -7.70
CA ILE A 13 25.18 33.66 -8.51
C ILE A 13 25.68 32.53 -9.42
N ILE A 14 26.83 32.70 -10.08
CA ILE A 14 27.40 31.65 -10.93
C ILE A 14 27.73 30.40 -10.11
N ILE A 15 28.39 30.55 -8.95
CA ILE A 15 28.71 29.43 -8.05
C ILE A 15 27.43 28.71 -7.61
N MET A 16 26.40 29.45 -7.18
CA MET A 16 25.12 28.87 -6.78
C MET A 16 24.44 28.13 -7.93
N SER A 17 24.40 28.72 -9.14
CA SER A 17 23.83 28.08 -10.32
C SER A 17 24.57 26.80 -10.70
N VAL A 18 25.91 26.80 -10.61
CA VAL A 18 26.73 25.60 -10.86
C VAL A 18 26.44 24.52 -9.81
N LEU A 19 26.38 24.88 -8.52
CA LEU A 19 26.04 23.94 -7.45
C LEU A 19 24.65 23.33 -7.63
N VAL A 20 23.65 24.14 -8.00
CA VAL A 20 22.29 23.67 -8.31
C VAL A 20 22.32 22.73 -9.51
N ALA A 21 23.03 23.07 -10.59
CA ALA A 21 23.13 22.21 -11.76
C ALA A 21 23.79 20.86 -11.44
N ILE A 22 24.88 20.86 -10.64
CA ILE A 22 25.54 19.64 -10.16
C ILE A 22 24.58 18.81 -9.31
N ALA A 23 23.89 19.44 -8.34
CA ALA A 23 22.92 18.75 -7.49
C ALA A 23 21.78 18.11 -8.30
N LEU A 24 21.26 18.81 -9.31
CA LEU A 24 20.26 18.29 -10.23
C LEU A 24 20.79 17.14 -11.08
N MET A 25 22.05 17.19 -11.54
CA MET A 25 22.68 16.12 -12.30
C MET A 25 22.88 14.86 -11.45
N ILE A 26 23.39 15.02 -10.21
CA ILE A 26 23.54 13.92 -9.25
C ILE A 26 22.18 13.31 -8.94
N SER A 27 21.18 14.15 -8.63
CA SER A 27 19.81 13.72 -8.37
C SER A 27 19.24 12.94 -9.56
N ARG A 28 19.34 13.47 -10.78
CA ARG A 28 18.87 12.79 -11.99
C ARG A 28 19.56 11.44 -12.19
N SER A 29 20.87 11.37 -11.98
CA SER A 29 21.64 10.12 -12.10
C SER A 29 21.20 9.09 -11.06
N TYR A 30 21.06 9.53 -9.81
CA TYR A 30 20.61 8.69 -8.69
C TYR A 30 19.21 8.13 -8.95
N TYR A 31 18.23 8.99 -9.22
CA TYR A 31 16.85 8.55 -9.46
C TYR A 31 16.72 7.68 -10.70
N ARG A 32 17.52 7.93 -11.75
CA ARG A 32 17.57 7.03 -12.91
C ARG A 32 18.08 5.65 -12.52
N SER A 33 19.14 5.58 -11.71
CA SER A 33 19.68 4.31 -11.22
C SER A 33 18.65 3.55 -10.38
N VAL A 34 17.99 4.24 -9.44
CA VAL A 34 16.93 3.65 -8.61
C VAL A 34 15.77 3.16 -9.46
N ASN A 35 15.29 3.98 -10.41
CA ASN A 35 14.18 3.60 -11.28
C ASN A 35 14.51 2.39 -12.14
N ASN A 36 15.75 2.32 -12.64
CA ASN A 36 16.23 1.19 -13.43
C ASN A 36 16.47 -0.06 -12.58
N SER A 37 16.53 0.03 -11.25
CA SER A 37 16.71 -1.13 -10.38
C SER A 37 15.41 -1.87 -10.08
N PHE A 38 14.26 -1.27 -10.37
CA PHE A 38 12.99 -1.93 -10.16
C PHE A 38 12.77 -3.04 -11.17
N ASP A 39 12.13 -4.10 -10.70
CA ASP A 39 11.69 -5.19 -11.54
C ASP A 39 10.73 -4.69 -12.64
N PRO A 40 11.14 -4.77 -13.92
CA PRO A 40 10.40 -4.15 -15.03
C PRO A 40 9.01 -4.77 -15.22
N ARG A 41 8.80 -6.00 -14.77
CA ARG A 41 7.53 -6.75 -14.88
C ARG A 41 6.38 -6.06 -14.13
N VAL A 42 6.69 -5.38 -13.04
CA VAL A 42 5.68 -4.78 -12.15
C VAL A 42 5.71 -3.25 -12.14
N VAL A 43 6.57 -2.62 -12.95
CA VAL A 43 6.59 -1.16 -13.12
C VAL A 43 5.23 -0.62 -13.59
N PRO A 44 4.54 -1.22 -14.60
CA PRO A 44 3.23 -0.73 -15.02
C PRO A 44 2.19 -0.74 -13.89
N ALA A 45 2.19 -1.78 -13.05
CA ALA A 45 1.30 -1.86 -11.88
C ALA A 45 1.55 -0.73 -10.87
N ARG A 46 2.82 -0.35 -10.67
CA ARG A 46 3.20 0.75 -9.76
C ARG A 46 2.80 2.11 -10.29
N GLU A 47 2.90 2.31 -11.60
CA GLU A 47 2.43 3.54 -12.24
C GLU A 47 0.92 3.71 -12.07
N LEU A 48 0.15 2.64 -12.28
CA LEU A 48 -1.31 2.63 -12.06
C LEU A 48 -1.68 2.98 -10.59
N TYR A 49 -0.92 2.51 -9.61
CA TYR A 49 -1.17 2.89 -8.21
C TYR A 49 -1.07 4.40 -7.94
N THR A 50 -0.35 5.15 -8.77
CA THR A 50 -0.30 6.62 -8.65
C THR A 50 -1.64 7.26 -9.00
N GLU A 51 -2.35 6.70 -9.98
CA GLU A 51 -3.68 7.15 -10.41
C GLU A 51 -4.78 6.75 -9.42
N TYR A 52 -4.68 5.56 -8.80
CA TYR A 52 -5.61 5.11 -7.76
C TYR A 52 -5.91 6.18 -6.70
N ASN A 53 -4.87 6.87 -6.22
CA ASN A 53 -5.03 7.89 -5.16
C ASN A 53 -5.92 9.06 -5.61
N ASN A 54 -5.84 9.45 -6.88
CA ASN A 54 -6.67 10.52 -7.42
C ASN A 54 -8.12 10.06 -7.56
N LEU A 55 -8.35 8.85 -8.07
CA LEU A 55 -9.67 8.26 -8.23
C LEU A 55 -10.37 8.06 -6.88
N ALA A 56 -9.63 7.61 -5.86
CA ALA A 56 -10.14 7.42 -4.50
C ALA A 56 -10.66 8.72 -3.88
N VAL A 57 -10.01 9.85 -4.13
CA VAL A 57 -10.48 11.17 -3.67
C VAL A 57 -11.77 11.59 -4.37
N LEU A 58 -11.94 11.21 -5.65
CA LEU A 58 -13.09 11.57 -6.47
C LEU A 58 -14.27 10.58 -6.36
N ASN A 59 -14.10 9.50 -5.59
CA ASN A 59 -15.05 8.38 -5.46
C ASN A 59 -15.41 7.76 -6.82
N GLU A 60 -14.43 7.63 -7.70
CA GLU A 60 -14.56 7.01 -9.03
C GLU A 60 -14.45 5.49 -8.93
N PHE A 61 -15.47 4.86 -8.31
CA PHE A 61 -15.40 3.44 -7.96
C PHE A 61 -15.26 2.52 -9.17
N GLU A 62 -15.89 2.83 -10.30
CA GLU A 62 -15.79 1.99 -11.50
C GLU A 62 -14.37 1.99 -12.06
N GLU A 63 -13.77 3.17 -12.16
CA GLU A 63 -12.39 3.36 -12.57
C GLU A 63 -11.41 2.74 -11.55
N ILE A 64 -11.71 2.85 -10.25
CA ILE A 64 -10.94 2.17 -9.19
C ILE A 64 -10.93 0.66 -9.42
N PHE A 65 -12.08 0.02 -9.66
CA PHE A 65 -12.13 -1.43 -9.85
C PHE A 65 -11.42 -1.86 -11.13
N GLN A 66 -11.63 -1.16 -12.25
CA GLN A 66 -10.91 -1.44 -13.51
C GLN A 66 -9.39 -1.32 -13.34
N LEU A 67 -8.94 -0.32 -12.59
CA LEU A 67 -7.53 -0.11 -12.29
C LEU A 67 -6.97 -1.23 -11.39
N LEU A 68 -7.70 -1.61 -10.33
CA LEU A 68 -7.29 -2.71 -9.45
C LEU A 68 -7.23 -4.06 -10.18
N ASP A 69 -8.17 -4.32 -11.10
CA ASP A 69 -8.16 -5.52 -11.95
C ASP A 69 -6.94 -5.54 -12.88
N SER A 70 -6.58 -4.38 -13.44
CA SER A 70 -5.37 -4.24 -14.27
C SER A 70 -4.10 -4.48 -13.46
N ILE A 71 -4.00 -3.91 -12.25
CA ILE A 71 -2.88 -4.10 -11.32
C ILE A 71 -2.75 -5.57 -10.93
N GLU A 72 -3.84 -6.22 -10.53
CA GLU A 72 -3.84 -7.64 -10.20
C GLU A 72 -3.36 -8.49 -11.37
N ASN A 73 -3.84 -8.22 -12.59
CA ASN A 73 -3.42 -8.95 -13.77
C ASN A 73 -1.91 -8.84 -14.03
N TYR A 74 -1.28 -7.68 -13.77
CA TYR A 74 0.18 -7.57 -13.86
C TYR A 74 0.89 -8.46 -12.84
N TYR A 75 0.42 -8.54 -11.60
CA TYR A 75 1.05 -9.38 -10.57
C TYR A 75 0.83 -10.87 -10.83
N ASN A 76 -0.38 -11.28 -11.23
CA ASN A 76 -0.74 -12.68 -11.43
C ASN A 76 -0.04 -13.33 -12.64
N GLN A 77 0.51 -12.54 -13.56
CA GLN A 77 1.32 -13.05 -14.68
C GLN A 77 2.64 -13.68 -14.24
N TYR A 78 3.14 -13.35 -13.04
CA TYR A 78 4.46 -13.76 -12.58
C TYR A 78 4.34 -14.53 -11.26
N PRO A 79 4.75 -15.82 -11.21
CA PRO A 79 4.56 -16.67 -10.02
C PRO A 79 5.06 -16.08 -8.71
N HIS A 80 6.16 -15.30 -8.75
CA HIS A 80 6.70 -14.62 -7.58
C HIS A 80 5.79 -13.53 -7.01
N TYR A 81 4.98 -12.88 -7.85
CA TYR A 81 4.12 -11.76 -7.45
C TYR A 81 2.66 -12.16 -7.21
N ALA A 82 2.19 -13.27 -7.77
CA ALA A 82 0.79 -13.70 -7.64
C ALA A 82 0.34 -13.81 -6.17
N ASP A 83 1.18 -14.37 -5.30
CA ASP A 83 0.90 -14.53 -3.86
C ASP A 83 1.74 -13.58 -2.99
N SER A 84 2.04 -12.39 -3.51
CA SER A 84 2.85 -11.39 -2.81
C SER A 84 2.03 -10.44 -1.94
N TYR A 85 2.70 -9.70 -1.05
CA TYR A 85 2.01 -8.68 -0.27
C TYR A 85 1.31 -7.62 -1.15
N GLU A 86 1.77 -7.41 -2.38
CA GLU A 86 1.15 -6.48 -3.32
C GLU A 86 -0.27 -6.87 -3.71
N THR A 87 -0.54 -8.15 -3.97
CA THR A 87 -1.89 -8.62 -4.28
C THR A 87 -2.80 -8.49 -3.05
N GLY A 88 -2.26 -8.72 -1.85
CA GLY A 88 -2.96 -8.41 -0.60
C GLY A 88 -3.38 -6.94 -0.49
N VAL A 89 -2.54 -6.00 -0.97
CA VAL A 89 -2.91 -4.57 -1.03
C VAL A 89 -4.05 -4.33 -2.01
N VAL A 90 -4.05 -4.98 -3.18
CA VAL A 90 -5.15 -4.87 -4.16
C VAL A 90 -6.47 -5.30 -3.51
N PHE A 91 -6.50 -6.48 -2.89
CA PHE A 91 -7.71 -7.00 -2.25
C PHE A 91 -8.18 -6.13 -1.07
N ASN A 92 -7.24 -5.64 -0.25
CA ASN A 92 -7.59 -4.74 0.84
C ASN A 92 -8.15 -3.39 0.33
N ASN A 93 -7.66 -2.89 -0.81
CA ASN A 93 -8.20 -1.70 -1.46
C ASN A 93 -9.59 -1.92 -2.05
N ARG A 94 -9.86 -3.09 -2.66
CA ARG A 94 -11.21 -3.49 -3.09
C ARG A 94 -12.19 -3.51 -1.92
N ALA A 95 -11.79 -4.15 -0.82
CA ALA A 95 -12.55 -4.18 0.40
C ALA A 95 -12.88 -2.77 0.92
N ALA A 96 -11.89 -1.88 0.97
CA ALA A 96 -12.09 -0.51 1.42
C ALA A 96 -13.07 0.27 0.52
N ALA A 97 -12.99 0.08 -0.81
CA ALA A 97 -13.91 0.69 -1.77
C ALA A 97 -15.36 0.18 -1.54
N TYR A 98 -15.56 -1.14 -1.42
CA TYR A 98 -16.87 -1.71 -1.12
C TYR A 98 -17.43 -1.25 0.23
N LEU A 99 -16.61 -1.23 1.29
CA LEU A 99 -17.01 -0.72 2.61
C LEU A 99 -17.43 0.75 2.56
N THR A 100 -16.67 1.58 1.84
CA THR A 100 -16.99 3.00 1.68
C THR A 100 -18.36 3.16 1.02
N MET A 101 -18.62 2.42 -0.06
CA MET A 101 -19.93 2.41 -0.71
C MET A 101 -21.04 1.90 0.21
N ALA A 102 -20.82 0.81 0.95
CA ALA A 102 -21.84 0.23 1.83
C ALA A 102 -22.24 1.18 2.96
N ILE A 103 -21.24 1.76 3.64
CA ILE A 103 -21.44 2.65 4.79
C ILE A 103 -22.09 3.97 4.37
N HIS A 104 -21.68 4.52 3.23
CA HIS A 104 -22.12 5.84 2.78
C HIS A 104 -23.21 5.82 1.73
N LYS A 105 -23.78 4.66 1.39
CA LYS A 105 -24.73 4.50 0.27
C LYS A 105 -25.86 5.54 0.27
N ASP A 106 -26.41 5.87 1.43
CA ASP A 106 -27.55 6.80 1.54
C ASP A 106 -27.14 8.29 1.50
N SER A 107 -25.84 8.56 1.57
CA SER A 107 -25.26 9.92 1.73
C SER A 107 -24.26 10.31 0.64
N MET A 108 -23.81 9.35 -0.17
CA MET A 108 -22.79 9.51 -1.19
C MET A 108 -23.38 9.26 -2.57
N VAL A 109 -23.05 10.12 -3.53
CA VAL A 109 -23.44 9.92 -4.93
C VAL A 109 -22.49 8.90 -5.56
N ILE A 110 -23.03 7.74 -5.93
CA ILE A 110 -22.32 6.72 -6.70
C ILE A 110 -22.62 6.95 -8.19
N ARG A 111 -21.61 7.35 -8.96
CA ARG A 111 -21.79 7.68 -10.39
C ARG A 111 -22.12 6.47 -11.26
N SER A 112 -21.53 5.33 -10.95
CA SER A 112 -21.75 4.09 -11.69
C SER A 112 -23.12 3.51 -11.36
N LYS A 113 -23.98 3.37 -12.39
CA LYS A 113 -25.31 2.77 -12.24
C LYS A 113 -25.26 1.33 -11.71
N TYR A 114 -24.19 0.60 -12.05
CA TYR A 114 -23.98 -0.77 -11.61
C TYR A 114 -23.83 -0.83 -10.09
N PHE A 115 -22.91 -0.03 -9.53
CA PHE A 115 -22.68 0.01 -8.08
C PHE A 115 -23.83 0.70 -7.32
N ASP A 116 -24.47 1.70 -7.92
CA ASP A 116 -25.63 2.37 -7.32
C ASP A 116 -26.82 1.41 -7.14
N ALA A 117 -27.00 0.45 -8.04
CA ALA A 117 -28.05 -0.56 -7.95
C ALA A 117 -27.80 -1.65 -6.88
N MET A 118 -26.56 -1.83 -6.39
CA MET A 118 -26.25 -2.87 -5.41
C MET A 118 -26.83 -2.56 -4.02
N SER A 119 -27.34 -3.57 -3.31
CA SER A 119 -27.75 -3.38 -1.91
C SER A 119 -26.54 -3.18 -0.99
N LYS A 120 -26.77 -2.60 0.21
CA LYS A 120 -25.71 -2.53 1.24
C LYS A 120 -25.21 -3.92 1.61
N ASP A 121 -26.10 -4.90 1.73
CA ASP A 121 -25.74 -6.28 2.07
C ASP A 121 -24.82 -6.90 1.01
N THR A 122 -25.12 -6.68 -0.28
CA THR A 122 -24.24 -7.13 -1.37
C THR A 122 -22.86 -6.48 -1.29
N LEU A 123 -22.81 -5.17 -1.02
CA LEU A 123 -21.53 -4.45 -0.88
C LEU A 123 -20.74 -4.94 0.34
N PHE A 124 -21.38 -5.21 1.48
CA PHE A 124 -20.72 -5.79 2.65
C PHE A 124 -20.21 -7.21 2.39
N HIS A 125 -20.96 -8.04 1.67
CA HIS A 125 -20.53 -9.38 1.30
C HIS A 125 -19.29 -9.34 0.39
N LEU A 126 -19.31 -8.51 -0.66
CA LEU A 126 -18.15 -8.31 -1.54
C LEU A 126 -16.93 -7.75 -0.77
N ALA A 127 -17.16 -6.85 0.18
CA ALA A 127 -16.11 -6.37 1.06
C ALA A 127 -15.52 -7.50 1.92
N GLU A 128 -16.37 -8.37 2.47
CA GLU A 128 -15.96 -9.49 3.31
C GLU A 128 -15.08 -10.47 2.54
N ASP A 129 -15.49 -10.86 1.34
CA ASP A 129 -14.71 -11.75 0.47
C ASP A 129 -13.34 -11.13 0.14
N ALA A 130 -13.31 -9.85 -0.22
CA ALA A 130 -12.07 -9.15 -0.51
C ALA A 130 -11.15 -9.02 0.73
N VAL A 131 -11.70 -8.72 1.91
CA VAL A 131 -10.92 -8.67 3.17
C VAL A 131 -10.35 -10.04 3.52
N LYS A 132 -11.14 -11.11 3.40
CA LYS A 132 -10.69 -12.49 3.69
C LYS A 132 -9.58 -12.93 2.75
N SER A 133 -9.67 -12.59 1.47
CA SER A 133 -8.59 -12.80 0.49
C SER A 133 -7.32 -12.04 0.88
N ALA A 134 -7.43 -10.76 1.23
CA ALA A 134 -6.28 -9.96 1.68
C ALA A 134 -5.61 -10.54 2.92
N ILE A 135 -6.40 -10.92 3.94
CA ILE A 135 -5.91 -11.58 5.16
C ILE A 135 -5.15 -12.86 4.82
N THR A 136 -5.73 -13.72 4.00
CA THR A 136 -5.12 -14.99 3.60
C THR A 136 -3.78 -14.76 2.90
N ILE A 137 -3.72 -13.81 1.97
CA ILE A 137 -2.48 -13.46 1.25
C ILE A 137 -1.43 -12.95 2.23
N TYR A 138 -1.78 -12.03 3.12
CA TYR A 138 -0.83 -11.48 4.09
C TYR A 138 -0.33 -12.51 5.10
N GLU A 139 -1.19 -13.39 5.61
CA GLU A 139 -0.79 -14.45 6.55
C GLU A 139 0.14 -15.47 5.86
N ASN A 140 -0.17 -15.87 4.62
CA ASN A 140 0.70 -16.74 3.83
C ASN A 140 2.04 -16.07 3.53
N TRP A 141 2.01 -14.81 3.11
CA TRP A 141 3.21 -14.03 2.82
C TRP A 141 4.10 -13.87 4.07
N MET A 142 3.50 -13.52 5.22
CA MET A 142 4.24 -13.41 6.48
C MET A 142 4.85 -14.74 6.91
N THR A 143 4.15 -15.87 6.69
CA THR A 143 4.69 -17.20 6.99
C THR A 143 5.99 -17.47 6.21
N LEU A 144 6.05 -17.02 4.95
CA LEU A 144 7.22 -17.21 4.09
C LEU A 144 8.35 -16.23 4.41
N TYR A 145 8.02 -14.95 4.60
CA TYR A 145 9.00 -13.86 4.58
C TYR A 145 9.29 -13.22 5.93
N GLN A 146 8.40 -13.29 6.93
CA GLN A 146 8.58 -12.55 8.19
C GLN A 146 9.84 -13.03 8.94
N GLY A 147 10.66 -12.07 9.37
CA GLY A 147 11.88 -12.34 10.14
C GLY A 147 13.00 -13.01 9.36
N LYS A 148 12.89 -13.09 8.02
CA LYS A 148 13.96 -13.61 7.16
C LYS A 148 15.03 -12.55 6.96
N SER A 149 16.29 -12.96 7.14
CA SER A 149 17.48 -12.16 6.81
C SER A 149 17.68 -12.05 5.30
N GLU A 150 18.53 -11.12 4.87
CA GLU A 150 18.88 -10.89 3.46
C GLU A 150 19.33 -12.19 2.76
N ASP A 151 20.25 -12.94 3.35
CA ASP A 151 20.74 -14.22 2.80
C ASP A 151 19.61 -15.25 2.62
N GLN A 152 18.69 -15.32 3.57
CA GLN A 152 17.54 -16.22 3.48
C GLN A 152 16.54 -15.77 2.41
N LEU A 153 16.36 -14.46 2.24
CA LEU A 153 15.54 -13.91 1.18
C LEU A 153 16.14 -14.22 -0.18
N ASP A 154 17.46 -14.04 -0.33
CA ASP A 154 18.17 -14.39 -1.57
C ASP A 154 17.93 -15.87 -1.95
N GLU A 155 18.09 -16.79 -0.99
CA GLU A 155 17.82 -18.23 -1.23
C GLU A 155 16.37 -18.50 -1.67
N ILE A 156 15.39 -17.83 -1.05
CA ILE A 156 13.98 -17.95 -1.42
C ILE A 156 13.77 -17.46 -2.86
N LEU A 157 14.30 -16.29 -3.21
CA LEU A 157 14.09 -15.65 -4.51
C LEU A 157 14.77 -16.42 -5.65
N ASN A 158 15.93 -17.05 -5.41
CA ASN A 158 16.66 -17.81 -6.43
C ASN A 158 15.83 -18.97 -7.04
N ARG A 159 14.73 -19.39 -6.42
CA ARG A 159 13.88 -20.49 -6.91
C ARG A 159 13.00 -20.10 -8.09
N ASN A 160 12.45 -18.88 -8.10
CA ASN A 160 11.40 -18.49 -9.04
C ASN A 160 11.42 -17.02 -9.47
N PHE A 161 12.26 -16.17 -8.88
CA PHE A 161 12.24 -14.73 -9.15
C PHE A 161 12.55 -14.41 -10.61
N PHE A 162 13.43 -15.17 -11.26
CA PHE A 162 13.91 -14.87 -12.62
C PHE A 162 12.95 -15.30 -13.75
N ILE A 163 11.84 -16.00 -13.44
CA ILE A 163 10.86 -16.43 -14.45
C ILE A 163 10.19 -15.21 -15.11
N GLY A 164 10.32 -15.05 -16.42
CA GLY A 164 9.84 -13.87 -17.15
C GLY A 164 10.87 -12.74 -17.25
N LEU A 165 12.13 -12.97 -16.85
CA LEU A 165 13.25 -12.05 -17.03
C LEU A 165 14.31 -12.60 -18.02
N GLU A 166 13.98 -13.58 -18.84
CA GLU A 166 14.93 -14.30 -19.69
C GLU A 166 15.65 -13.41 -20.72
N SER A 167 15.05 -12.28 -21.09
CA SER A 167 15.63 -11.31 -22.03
C SER A 167 16.70 -10.40 -21.42
N TYR A 168 16.84 -10.38 -20.10
CA TYR A 168 17.79 -9.51 -19.39
C TYR A 168 19.12 -10.22 -19.13
N THR A 169 20.19 -9.43 -18.99
CA THR A 169 21.49 -9.96 -18.60
C THR A 169 21.48 -10.42 -17.15
N GLU A 170 22.41 -11.30 -16.77
CA GLU A 170 22.54 -11.77 -15.38
C GLU A 170 22.83 -10.62 -14.41
N GLU A 171 23.61 -9.62 -14.83
CA GLU A 171 23.88 -8.43 -14.02
C GLU A 171 22.60 -7.62 -13.75
N GLU A 172 21.76 -7.41 -14.76
CA GLU A 172 20.47 -6.72 -14.60
C GLU A 172 19.50 -7.50 -13.70
N LYS A 173 19.43 -8.82 -13.89
CA LYS A 173 18.59 -9.71 -13.06
C LYS A 173 18.96 -9.63 -11.59
N GLU A 174 20.25 -9.64 -11.27
CA GLU A 174 20.74 -9.51 -9.89
C GLU A 174 20.40 -8.14 -9.30
N VAL A 175 20.50 -7.05 -10.09
CA VAL A 175 20.05 -5.72 -9.67
C VAL A 175 18.56 -5.72 -9.30
N PHE A 176 17.70 -6.33 -10.13
CA PHE A 176 16.27 -6.44 -9.85
C PHE A 176 15.98 -7.27 -8.60
N LYS A 177 16.71 -8.37 -8.40
CA LYS A 177 16.55 -9.26 -7.24
C LYS A 177 16.96 -8.54 -5.94
N ASN A 178 18.11 -7.87 -5.94
CA ASN A 178 18.57 -7.10 -4.78
C ASN A 178 17.56 -6.02 -4.41
N ARG A 179 17.05 -5.29 -5.42
CA ARG A 179 15.98 -4.32 -5.18
C ARG A 179 14.72 -4.98 -4.61
N ARG A 180 14.35 -6.16 -5.08
CA ARG A 180 13.21 -6.92 -4.55
C ARG A 180 13.43 -7.34 -3.09
N ILE A 181 14.65 -7.70 -2.71
CA ILE A 181 14.98 -8.04 -1.31
C ILE A 181 14.76 -6.83 -0.40
N GLU A 182 15.22 -5.64 -0.80
CA GLU A 182 14.99 -4.39 -0.05
C GLU A 182 13.49 -4.11 0.13
N GLU A 183 12.69 -4.36 -0.91
CA GLU A 183 11.23 -4.19 -0.86
C GLU A 183 10.56 -5.19 0.08
N ILE A 184 11.01 -6.45 0.08
CA ILE A 184 10.50 -7.47 0.99
C ILE A 184 10.89 -7.14 2.44
N GLN A 185 12.11 -6.68 2.70
CA GLN A 185 12.53 -6.24 4.04
C GLN A 185 11.64 -5.10 4.54
N THR A 186 11.38 -4.11 3.68
CA THR A 186 10.43 -3.03 3.99
C THR A 186 9.03 -3.58 4.26
N ALA A 187 8.57 -4.54 3.44
CA ALA A 187 7.27 -5.15 3.60
C ALA A 187 7.14 -6.01 4.87
N GLN A 188 8.22 -6.58 5.42
CA GLN A 188 8.16 -7.30 6.71
C GLN A 188 7.75 -6.36 7.86
N LEU A 189 8.10 -5.08 7.77
CA LEU A 189 7.73 -4.05 8.74
C LEU A 189 6.29 -3.56 8.50
N GLU A 190 5.90 -3.41 7.24
CA GLU A 190 4.61 -2.83 6.86
C GLU A 190 3.45 -3.82 6.85
N THR A 191 3.70 -5.10 6.60
CA THR A 191 2.63 -6.10 6.42
C THR A 191 1.84 -6.38 7.70
N PRO A 192 2.44 -6.46 8.91
CA PRO A 192 1.67 -6.55 10.16
C PRO A 192 0.66 -5.39 10.33
N ARG A 193 1.08 -4.17 9.96
CA ARG A 193 0.21 -2.98 9.94
C ARG A 193 -0.93 -3.11 8.93
N ARG A 194 -0.65 -3.61 7.72
CA ARG A 194 -1.67 -3.83 6.67
C ARG A 194 -2.66 -4.91 7.08
N LEU A 195 -2.17 -6.02 7.61
CA LEU A 195 -2.99 -7.12 8.12
C LEU A 195 -3.87 -6.65 9.29
N SER A 196 -3.34 -5.80 10.17
CA SER A 196 -4.12 -5.13 11.22
C SER A 196 -5.28 -4.30 10.65
N VAL A 197 -5.06 -3.55 9.57
CA VAL A 197 -6.13 -2.82 8.88
C VAL A 197 -7.19 -3.78 8.32
N SER A 198 -6.78 -4.88 7.67
CA SER A 198 -7.71 -5.87 7.14
C SER A 198 -8.56 -6.53 8.23
N TYR A 199 -7.98 -6.88 9.38
CA TYR A 199 -8.75 -7.36 10.54
C TYR A 199 -9.70 -6.32 11.12
N SER A 200 -9.28 -5.04 11.15
CA SER A 200 -10.18 -3.95 11.56
C SER A 200 -11.35 -3.80 10.58
N ASN A 201 -11.13 -3.96 9.28
CA ASN A 201 -12.18 -3.94 8.28
C ASN A 201 -13.13 -5.14 8.44
N LEU A 202 -12.60 -6.35 8.70
CA LEU A 202 -13.44 -7.53 8.96
C LEU A 202 -14.30 -7.35 10.21
N GLY A 203 -13.74 -6.80 11.29
CA GLY A 203 -14.49 -6.50 12.49
C GLY A 203 -15.60 -5.46 12.25
N LEU A 204 -15.35 -4.47 11.38
CA LEU A 204 -16.37 -3.51 10.94
C LEU A 204 -17.52 -4.19 10.19
N ILE A 205 -17.24 -5.17 9.35
CA ILE A 205 -18.26 -5.95 8.64
C ILE A 205 -19.12 -6.73 9.65
N TYR A 206 -18.50 -7.52 10.54
CA TYR A 206 -19.23 -8.30 11.54
C TYR A 206 -20.05 -7.42 12.50
N ARG A 207 -19.57 -6.22 12.83
CA ARG A 207 -20.37 -5.27 13.61
C ARG A 207 -21.64 -4.85 12.87
N ASN A 208 -21.58 -4.64 11.55
CA ASN A 208 -22.75 -4.30 10.73
C ASN A 208 -23.71 -5.49 10.61
N TYR A 209 -23.21 -6.72 10.62
CA TYR A 209 -24.03 -7.93 10.73
C TYR A 209 -24.59 -8.18 12.13
N GLN A 210 -24.28 -7.33 13.12
CA GLN A 210 -24.66 -7.47 14.53
C GLN A 210 -24.00 -8.67 15.22
N GLU A 211 -22.91 -9.18 14.66
CA GLU A 211 -22.10 -10.28 15.20
C GLU A 211 -20.97 -9.68 16.06
N TYR A 212 -21.35 -9.10 17.19
CA TYR A 212 -20.47 -8.25 18.01
C TYR A 212 -19.29 -9.02 18.63
N GLU A 213 -19.46 -10.29 18.96
CA GLU A 213 -18.40 -11.16 19.47
C GLU A 213 -17.30 -11.33 18.42
N MET A 214 -17.68 -11.66 17.18
CA MET A 214 -16.73 -11.80 16.07
C MET A 214 -16.11 -10.45 15.71
N ALA A 215 -16.87 -9.36 15.76
CA ALA A 215 -16.33 -8.03 15.56
C ALA A 215 -15.23 -7.70 16.60
N LEU A 216 -15.50 -7.98 17.88
CA LEU A 216 -14.56 -7.74 18.97
C LEU A 216 -13.29 -8.60 18.84
N GLU A 217 -13.42 -9.87 18.46
CA GLU A 217 -12.29 -10.76 18.21
C GLU A 217 -11.37 -10.21 17.11
N ASN A 218 -11.95 -9.81 15.97
CA ASN A 218 -11.20 -9.26 14.86
C ASN A 218 -10.52 -7.93 15.21
N TYR A 219 -11.18 -7.04 15.97
CA TYR A 219 -10.54 -5.82 16.44
C TYR A 219 -9.38 -6.09 17.41
N LYS A 220 -9.50 -7.11 18.29
CA LYS A 220 -8.39 -7.51 19.17
C LYS A 220 -7.21 -8.04 18.35
N LYS A 221 -7.46 -8.94 17.38
CA LYS A 221 -6.41 -9.43 16.49
C LYS A 221 -5.72 -8.30 15.72
N ALA A 222 -6.48 -7.30 15.27
CA ALA A 222 -5.91 -6.09 14.66
C ALA A 222 -4.97 -5.34 15.62
N ILE A 223 -5.34 -5.17 16.88
CA ILE A 223 -4.53 -4.49 17.89
C ILE A 223 -3.29 -5.31 18.26
N ASP A 224 -3.40 -6.63 18.33
CA ASP A 224 -2.28 -7.52 18.63
C ASP A 224 -1.22 -7.49 17.52
N LEU A 225 -1.64 -7.34 16.26
CA LEU A 225 -0.75 -7.18 15.11
C LEU A 225 -0.11 -5.79 15.03
N TRP A 226 -0.87 -4.76 15.42
CA TRP A 226 -0.40 -3.37 15.44
C TRP A 226 -1.18 -2.56 16.49
N ASP A 227 -0.56 -2.34 17.64
CA ASP A 227 -1.13 -1.71 18.82
C ASP A 227 -1.53 -0.23 18.62
N GLN A 228 -0.99 0.39 17.57
CA GLN A 228 -1.29 1.76 17.16
C GLN A 228 -2.45 1.85 16.16
N ASN A 229 -3.16 0.74 15.88
CA ASN A 229 -4.40 0.76 15.12
C ASN A 229 -5.53 1.46 15.90
N MET A 230 -5.55 2.78 15.82
CA MET A 230 -6.54 3.63 16.50
C MET A 230 -7.98 3.36 16.05
N ASP A 231 -8.18 2.94 14.81
CA ASP A 231 -9.52 2.63 14.29
C ASP A 231 -10.07 1.37 14.96
N ALA A 232 -9.27 0.30 15.04
CA ALA A 232 -9.62 -0.92 15.77
C ALA A 232 -9.90 -0.61 17.26
N ARG A 233 -9.03 0.14 17.93
CA ARG A 233 -9.23 0.56 19.34
C ARG A 233 -10.52 1.34 19.54
N ASN A 234 -10.79 2.30 18.66
CA ASN A 234 -12.01 3.09 18.71
C ASN A 234 -13.27 2.28 18.42
N ASN A 235 -13.16 1.26 17.56
CA ASN A 235 -14.27 0.34 17.32
C ASN A 235 -14.51 -0.59 18.53
N VAL A 236 -13.47 -1.04 19.24
CA VAL A 236 -13.61 -1.73 20.53
C VAL A 236 -14.29 -0.82 21.55
N ASN A 237 -13.82 0.43 21.68
CA ASN A 237 -14.43 1.38 22.61
C ASN A 237 -15.90 1.63 22.30
N LEU A 238 -16.27 1.74 21.02
CA LEU A 238 -17.66 1.86 20.59
C LEU A 238 -18.50 0.66 21.06
N LEU A 239 -18.03 -0.57 20.84
CA LEU A 239 -18.74 -1.79 21.27
C LEU A 239 -18.89 -1.88 22.79
N LEU A 240 -17.90 -1.37 23.54
CA LEU A 240 -17.88 -1.43 25.00
C LEU A 240 -18.50 -0.19 25.68
N GLY A 241 -19.08 0.75 24.92
CA GLY A 241 -19.65 1.98 25.47
C GLY A 241 -18.61 2.94 26.10
N ARG A 242 -17.36 2.87 25.64
CA ARG A 242 -16.22 3.67 26.13
C ARG A 242 -15.96 4.88 25.22
N PRO A 243 -15.35 5.96 25.74
CA PRO A 243 -15.01 7.12 24.93
C PRO A 243 -14.01 6.76 23.83
N LYS A 244 -14.15 7.42 22.67
CA LYS A 244 -13.14 7.33 21.59
C LYS A 244 -11.83 7.94 22.05
N GLU A 245 -10.75 7.26 21.76
CA GLU A 245 -9.40 7.76 21.91
C GLU A 245 -9.07 8.74 20.78
N LYS A 246 -8.32 9.79 21.13
CA LYS A 246 -7.84 10.79 20.19
C LYS A 246 -6.32 10.78 20.19
N ARG A 247 -5.72 10.93 19.01
CA ARG A 247 -4.27 11.13 18.91
C ARG A 247 -3.86 12.34 19.74
N ASN A 248 -2.84 12.17 20.58
CA ASN A 248 -2.24 13.28 21.31
C ASN A 248 -1.41 14.17 20.36
N LEU A 249 -0.94 15.33 20.83
CA LEU A 249 -0.20 16.29 20.00
C LEU A 249 1.05 15.65 19.37
N ILE A 250 1.78 14.84 20.14
CA ILE A 250 2.99 14.16 19.66
C ILE A 250 2.63 13.19 18.52
N GLN A 251 1.62 12.34 18.70
CA GLN A 251 1.12 11.41 17.66
C GLN A 251 0.51 12.11 16.44
N LYS A 252 0.09 13.37 16.56
CA LYS A 252 -0.36 14.19 15.43
C LYS A 252 0.81 14.79 14.65
N MET A 253 1.82 15.29 15.36
CA MET A 253 3.03 15.86 14.73
C MET A 253 3.96 14.78 14.18
N PHE A 254 4.00 13.64 14.85
CA PHE A 254 4.78 12.46 14.53
C PHE A 254 3.83 11.26 14.52
N PRO A 255 2.95 11.15 13.50
CA PRO A 255 2.22 9.92 13.31
C PRO A 255 3.24 8.78 13.23
N PRO A 256 2.96 7.62 13.86
CA PRO A 256 3.87 6.49 13.78
C PRO A 256 4.18 6.23 12.32
N GLN A 257 5.46 6.35 11.99
CA GLN A 257 5.91 6.47 10.63
C GLN A 257 5.58 5.18 9.86
N LYS A 258 5.30 5.31 8.56
CA LYS A 258 5.81 4.31 7.62
C LYS A 258 7.32 4.37 7.82
N GLU A 259 7.91 3.44 8.56
CA GLU A 259 9.37 3.44 8.73
C GLU A 259 9.96 3.38 7.31
N LYS A 260 10.68 4.45 6.94
CA LYS A 260 11.28 4.62 5.62
C LYS A 260 12.52 3.77 5.49
#